data_AF-A0A287LIE7-F1
#
_entry.id   AF-A0A287LIE7-F1
#
_cell.length_a   1.000
_cell.length_b   1.000
_cell.length_c   1.000
_cell.angle_alpha   90.00
_cell.angle_beta   90.00
_cell.angle_gamma   90.00
#
_symmetry.space_group_name_H-M   'P 1'
#
loop_
_entity.id
_entity.type
_entity.pdbx_description
1 polymer ?
#
loop_
_entity_poly.entity_id
_entity_poly.type
_entity_poly.pdbx_seq_one_letter_code
_entity_poly.pdbx_strand_id
1 'polypeptide(L)' 'MLATMSHEIGSPLSEVLRIAELLATTKLDQEQHQLLELMLSSGNAVLQSIDGILGLSKVESGISKNMVFKRNPC' A
#
# COMPACT_ATOMS: atom_id res chain seq x y z
N MET A 1 2.70 0.26 -17.79
CA MET A 1 3.76 -0.67 -17.35
C MET A 1 3.98 -0.57 -15.83
N LEU A 2 4.33 0.61 -15.29
CA LEU A 2 4.49 0.80 -13.83
C LEU A 2 3.28 0.31 -13.02
N ALA A 3 2.06 0.67 -13.43
CA ALA A 3 0.82 0.19 -12.80
C ALA A 3 0.72 -1.34 -12.72
N THR A 4 1.16 -2.06 -13.76
CA THR A 4 1.11 -3.53 -13.82
C THR A 4 2.16 -4.14 -12.90
N MET A 5 3.41 -3.68 -12.97
CA MET A 5 4.48 -4.17 -12.10
C MET A 5 4.19 -3.89 -10.62
N SER A 6 3.64 -2.71 -10.29
CA SER A 6 3.22 -2.39 -8.93
C SER A 6 2.07 -3.26 -8.44
N HIS A 7 1.17 -3.72 -9.32
CA HIS A 7 0.13 -4.66 -8.96
C HIS A 7 0.69 -6.06 -8.67
N GLU A 8 1.62 -6.53 -9.51
CA GLU A 8 2.32 -7.81 -9.34
C GLU A 8 3.17 -7.87 -8.07
N ILE A 9 3.72 -6.74 -7.61
CA ILE A 9 4.50 -6.64 -6.37
C ILE A 9 3.59 -6.35 -5.15
N GLY A 10 2.57 -5.51 -5.32
CA GLY A 10 1.67 -5.10 -4.24
C GLY A 10 0.81 -6.25 -3.71
N SER A 11 0.37 -7.16 -4.59
CA SER A 11 -0.42 -8.33 -4.19
C SER A 11 0.35 -9.27 -3.24
N PRO A 12 1.56 -9.77 -3.57
CA PRO A 12 2.31 -10.63 -2.67
C PRO A 12 2.72 -9.92 -1.37
N LEU A 13 3.02 -8.62 -1.40
CA LEU A 13 3.31 -7.87 -0.18
C LEU A 13 2.09 -7.75 0.74
N SER A 14 0.91 -7.50 0.17
CA SER A 14 -0.36 -7.44 0.92
C SER A 14 -0.70 -8.80 1.53
N GLU A 15 -0.41 -9.89 0.83
CA GLU A 15 -0.57 -11.25 1.36
C GLU A 15 0.34 -11.51 2.57
N VAL A 16 1.62 -11.11 2.50
CA VAL A 16 2.56 -11.23 3.62
C VAL A 16 2.08 -10.41 4.82
N LEU A 17 1.62 -9.18 4.62
CA LEU A 17 1.08 -8.34 5.68
C LEU A 17 -0.18 -8.94 6.32
N ARG A 18 -1.08 -9.52 5.52
CA ARG A 18 -2.25 -10.22 6.06
C ARG A 18 -1.86 -11.44 6.90
N ILE A 19 -0.84 -12.18 6.50
CA ILE A 19 -0.30 -13.29 7.28
C ILE A 19 0.31 -12.78 8.59
N ALA A 20 1.01 -11.65 8.55
CA ALA A 20 1.55 -10.96 9.72
C ALA A 20 0.42 -10.56 10.70
N GLU A 21 -0.66 -9.98 10.19
CA GLU A 21 -1.84 -9.62 10.98
C GLU A 21 -2.50 -10.84 11.63
N LEU A 22 -2.59 -11.96 10.90
CA LEU A 22 -3.06 -13.22 11.47
C LEU A 22 -2.12 -13.73 12.56
N LEU A 23 -0.80 -13.64 12.35
CA LEU A 23 0.19 -14.04 13.35
C LEU A 23 0.08 -13.21 14.63
N ALA A 24 -0.30 -11.93 14.53
CA ALA A 24 -0.54 -11.04 15.67
C ALA A 24 -1.69 -11.51 16.57
N THR A 25 -2.58 -12.37 16.07
CA THR A 25 -3.68 -12.96 16.84
C THR A 25 -3.28 -14.22 17.61
N THR A 26 -2.03 -14.68 17.48
CA THR A 26 -1.51 -15.88 18.13
C THR A 26 -0.75 -15.55 19.43
N LYS A 27 -0.35 -16.57 20.20
CA LYS A 27 0.54 -16.35 21.34
C LYS A 27 1.95 -16.09 20.83
N LEU A 28 2.46 -14.90 21.11
CA LEU A 28 3.81 -14.46 20.78
C LEU A 28 4.55 -14.09 22.07
N ASP A 29 5.84 -14.37 22.12
CA ASP A 29 6.72 -13.78 23.13
C ASP A 29 7.06 -12.33 22.79
N GLN A 30 7.76 -11.65 23.71
CA GLN A 30 8.06 -10.23 23.57
C GLN A 30 8.93 -9.92 22.35
N GLU A 31 9.92 -10.77 22.05
CA GLU A 31 10.83 -10.57 20.91
C GLU A 31 10.08 -10.78 19.59
N GLN A 32 9.26 -11.83 19.52
CA GLN A 32 8.38 -12.10 18.39
C GLN A 32 7.41 -10.96 18.12
N HIS A 33 6.83 -10.35 19.17
CA HIS A 33 5.93 -9.21 19.02
C HIS A 33 6.65 -7.99 18.42
N GLN A 34 7.87 -7.69 18.90
CA GLN A 34 8.68 -6.58 18.38
C GLN A 34 9.08 -6.79 16.91
N LEU A 35 9.47 -8.01 16.56
CA LEU A 35 9.77 -8.38 15.17
C LEU A 35 8.53 -8.26 14.28
N LEU A 36 7.36 -8.66 14.78
CA LEU A 36 6.11 -8.56 14.04
C LEU A 36 5.69 -7.11 13.79
N GLU A 37 5.80 -6.25 14.80
CA GLU A 37 5.57 -4.81 14.65
C GLU A 37 6.52 -4.17 13.62
N LEU A 38 7.80 -4.56 13.64
CA LEU A 38 8.77 -4.11 12.66
C LEU A 38 8.41 -4.58 11.24
N MET A 39 7.95 -5.83 11.09
CA MET A 39 7.52 -6.37 9.81
C MET A 39 6.30 -5.63 9.25
N LEU A 40 5.28 -5.42 10.09
CA LEU A 40 4.06 -4.69 9.72
C LEU A 40 4.34 -3.23 9.35
N SER A 41 5.10 -2.52 10.17
CA SER A 41 5.46 -1.12 9.91
C SER A 41 6.29 -0.97 8.63
N SER A 42 7.27 -1.86 8.41
CA SER A 42 8.11 -1.85 7.21
C SER A 42 7.32 -2.16 5.95
N GLY A 43 6.47 -3.19 5.96
CA GLY A 43 5.66 -3.54 4.79
C GLY A 43 4.65 -2.44 4.43
N ASN A 44 4.04 -1.78 5.42
CA ASN A 44 3.19 -0.62 5.19
C ASN A 44 3.95 0.55 4.56
N ALA A 45 5.18 0.82 5.01
CA ALA A 45 6.03 1.85 4.40
C ALA A 45 6.38 1.53 2.93
N VAL A 46 6.60 0.25 2.60
CA VAL A 46 6.83 -0.19 1.21
C VAL A 46 5.58 0.01 0.35
N LEU A 47 4.38 -0.36 0.86
CA LEU A 47 3.13 -0.10 0.13
C LEU A 47 2.92 1.39 -0.16
N GLN A 48 3.15 2.26 0.84
CA GLN A 48 3.08 3.71 0.64
C GLN A 48 4.07 4.21 -0.41
N SER A 49 5.27 3.64 -0.46
CA SER A 49 6.28 3.99 -1.45
C SER A 49 5.84 3.58 -2.86
N ILE A 50 5.26 2.39 -3.01
CA ILE A 50 4.68 1.91 -4.27
C ILE A 50 3.54 2.82 -4.73
N ASP A 51 2.62 3.16 -3.83
CA ASP A 51 1.50 4.08 -4.12
C ASP A 51 2.00 5.47 -4.53
N GLY A 52 3.06 5.97 -3.89
CA GLY A 52 3.71 7.22 -4.24
C GLY A 52 4.27 7.23 -5.66
N ILE A 53 5.00 6.17 -6.05
CA ILE A 53 5.55 6.01 -7.41
C ILE A 53 4.41 5.95 -8.44
N LEU A 54 3.33 5.22 -8.14
CA LEU A 54 2.15 5.17 -9.00
C LEU A 54 1.45 6.53 -9.14
N GLY A 55 1.35 7.28 -8.04
CA GLY A 55 0.80 8.62 -8.02
C GLY A 55 1.59 9.57 -8.92
N LEU A 56 2.92 9.58 -8.78
CA LEU A 56 3.82 10.37 -9.62
C LEU A 56 3.68 10.02 -11.11
N SER A 57 3.66 8.72 -11.45
CA SER A 57 3.50 8.25 -12.82
C SER A 57 2.16 8.71 -13.46
N LYS A 58 1.07 8.78 -12.68
CA LYS A 58 -0.23 9.28 -13.16
C LYS A 58 -0.21 10.79 -13.43
N VAL A 59 0.49 11.56 -12.59
CA VAL A 59 0.67 13.00 -12.78
C VAL A 59 1.50 13.28 -14.04
N GLU A 60 2.63 12.60 -14.20
CA GLU A 60 3.52 12.75 -15.36
C GLU A 60 2.87 12.30 -16.67
N SER A 61 2.01 11.28 -16.63
CA SER A 61 1.25 10.81 -17.80
C SER A 61 0.02 11.67 -18.13
N GLY A 62 -0.26 12.73 -17.34
CA GLY A 62 -1.42 13.59 -17.55
C GLY A 62 -2.77 12.95 -17.19
N ILE A 63 -2.76 11.74 -16.61
CA ILE A 63 -3.95 11.05 -16.09
C ILE A 63 -4.26 11.57 -14.68
N SER A 64 -4.36 12.89 -14.52
CA SER A 64 -5.09 13.43 -13.39
C SER A 64 -6.57 13.24 -13.70
N LYS A 65 -7.29 12.49 -12.85
CA LYS A 65 -8.75 12.53 -12.86
C LYS A 65 -9.13 14.01 -12.77
N ASN A 66 -9.61 14.58 -13.88
CA ASN A 66 -10.34 15.83 -13.85
C ASN A 66 -11.44 15.65 -12.80
N MET A 67 -11.27 16.28 -11.64
CA MET A 67 -12.40 16.60 -10.80
C MET A 67 -13.26 17.54 -11.64
N VAL A 68 -14.23 16.96 -12.36
CA VAL A 68 -15.33 17.71 -12.94
C VAL A 68 -16.01 18.39 -11.77
N PHE A 69 -15.68 19.67 -11.58
CA PHE A 69 -16.38 20.57 -10.71
C PHE A 69 -17.84 20.52 -11.16
N LYS A 70 -18.68 19.81 -10.40
CA LYS A 70 -20.14 19.85 -10.59
C LYS A 70 -20.55 21.29 -10.27
N ARG A 71 -20.58 22.16 -11.28
CA ARG A 71 -21.33 23.40 -11.20
C ARG A 71 -22.80 22.99 -11.09
N ASN A 72 -23.37 23.19 -9.91
CA ASN A 72 -24.83 23.25 -9.77
C ASN A 72 -25.29 24.50 -10.55
N PRO A 73 -26.20 24.39 -11.53
CA PRO A 73 -27.01 25.53 -11.91
C PRO A 73 -28.05 25.77 -10.80
N CYS A 74 -28.45 27.03 -10.66
CA CYS A 74 -29.38 27.55 -9.66
C CYS A 74 -30.66 26.72 -9.53
#